data_AF-A0A0S8JKS7-F1
#
_entry.id   AF-A0A0S8JKS7-F1
#
_cell.length_a   1.000
_cell.length_b   1.000
_cell.length_c   1.000
_cell.angle_alpha   90.00
_cell.angle_beta   90.00
_cell.angle_gamma   90.00
#
_symmetry.space_group_name_H-M   'P 1'
#
loop_
_entity.id
_entity.type
_entity.pdbx_description
1 polymer ?
#
loop_
_entity_poly.entity_id
_entity_poly.type
_entity_poly.pdbx_seq_one_letter_code
_entity_poly.pdbx_strand_id
1 'polypeptide(L)'
;MKKFMYILGMIAPAMLITGTVFKTQHLYGAGILLVLSLFLLGAVYLPVFVMVKIRDTREKGKKVNMPMYVFGLIAGIIFIAGAMFKIQHWPGAGLMITLSGIVTVFVFIPILVIQALRDKENQVQNFTILIFVLCFLAITFMIYALRVSKNVLTAFSVAAEGHIASTEIVEARNTAYLEQLDLSSTGSDAVLEQAKVISDRADVLNDFIQDLTVDIVLRSNPDNQAFVDQDGNITFDNLDNKDDLYSVKVVIFGDEGIPGKVDELKQRIDEYREFLKENTDPGLAGMINKLLDTGPHEELTWVQYCFLQAPMIGAVNVLTSIQSNLRVAEGEVLIQLIDKRVVQEQ
;
A
#
# COMPACT_ATOMS: atom_id res chain seq x y z
N MET A 1 -27.80 22.89 26.23
CA MET A 1 -26.43 22.34 26.12
C MET A 1 -26.33 20.87 26.53
N LYS A 2 -26.74 20.42 27.74
CA LYS A 2 -26.64 18.99 28.13
C LYS A 2 -27.38 18.01 27.19
N LYS A 3 -28.67 18.26 26.92
CA LYS A 3 -29.46 17.44 25.98
C LYS A 3 -28.80 17.36 24.60
N PHE A 4 -28.35 18.50 24.08
CA PHE A 4 -27.62 18.59 22.81
C PHE A 4 -26.31 17.79 22.82
N MET A 5 -25.51 17.88 23.90
CA MET A 5 -24.29 17.09 24.08
C MET A 5 -24.58 15.58 24.07
N TYR A 6 -25.63 15.12 24.76
CA TYR A 6 -26.01 13.70 24.76
C TYR A 6 -26.47 13.22 23.39
N ILE A 7 -27.23 14.03 22.65
CA ILE A 7 -27.65 13.72 21.28
C ILE A 7 -26.43 13.57 20.37
N LEU A 8 -25.50 14.53 20.39
CA LEU A 8 -24.26 14.46 19.63
C LEU A 8 -23.40 13.25 20.02
N GLY A 9 -23.32 12.95 21.32
CA GLY A 9 -22.57 11.82 21.85
C GLY A 9 -23.13 10.45 21.47
N MET A 10 -24.36 10.38 20.96
CA MET A 10 -24.93 9.15 20.40
C MET A 10 -24.83 9.12 18.87
N ILE A 11 -25.18 10.23 18.20
CA ILE A 11 -25.22 10.31 16.74
C ILE A 11 -23.83 10.14 16.14
N ALA A 12 -22.82 10.86 16.66
CA ALA A 12 -21.52 10.89 16.01
C ALA A 12 -20.79 9.52 16.08
N PRO A 13 -20.78 8.79 17.23
CA PRO A 13 -20.26 7.43 17.27
C PRO A 13 -21.06 6.43 16.43
N ALA A 14 -22.40 6.53 16.40
CA ALA A 14 -23.22 5.64 15.56
C ALA A 14 -22.88 5.82 14.07
N MET A 15 -22.79 7.06 13.60
CA MET A 15 -22.35 7.36 12.24
C MET A 15 -20.93 6.87 11.96
N LEU A 16 -20.02 6.99 12.94
CA LEU A 16 -18.65 6.49 12.81
C LEU A 16 -18.63 4.98 12.60
N ILE A 17 -19.39 4.23 13.40
CA ILE A 17 -19.51 2.76 13.30
C ILE A 17 -20.10 2.36 11.93
N THR A 18 -21.16 3.02 11.49
CA THR A 18 -21.73 2.76 10.16
C THR A 18 -20.73 3.07 9.05
N GLY A 19 -19.99 4.16 9.17
CA GLY A 19 -18.95 4.54 8.21
C GLY A 19 -17.80 3.53 8.14
N THR A 20 -17.36 2.97 9.28
CA THR A 20 -16.34 1.91 9.27
C THR A 20 -16.86 0.64 8.63
N VAL A 21 -18.10 0.22 8.91
CA VAL A 21 -18.71 -0.96 8.26
C VAL A 21 -18.77 -0.75 6.75
N PHE A 22 -19.20 0.42 6.28
CA PHE A 22 -19.27 0.73 4.85
C PHE A 22 -17.88 0.68 4.22
N LYS A 23 -16.85 1.21 4.92
CA LYS A 23 -15.47 1.16 4.43
C LYS A 23 -14.94 -0.26 4.35
N THR A 24 -15.25 -1.12 5.33
CA THR A 24 -14.85 -2.53 5.31
C THR A 24 -15.56 -3.36 4.25
N GLN A 25 -16.77 -2.95 3.85
CA GLN A 25 -17.58 -3.63 2.84
C GLN A 25 -17.45 -2.98 1.44
N HIS A 26 -16.54 -2.03 1.25
CA HIS A 26 -16.37 -1.27 0.00
C HIS A 26 -17.66 -0.59 -0.51
N LEU A 27 -18.56 -0.20 0.40
CA LEU A 27 -19.80 0.50 0.05
C LEU A 27 -19.53 1.98 -0.25
N TYR A 28 -20.26 2.52 -1.24
CA TYR A 28 -20.18 3.92 -1.63
C TYR A 28 -20.50 4.89 -0.47
N GLY A 29 -19.81 6.03 -0.44
CA GLY A 29 -20.05 7.09 0.55
C GLY A 29 -19.43 6.86 1.94
N ALA A 30 -18.70 5.76 2.14
CA ALA A 30 -17.99 5.47 3.40
C ALA A 30 -17.06 6.62 3.83
N GLY A 31 -16.31 7.19 2.88
CA GLY A 31 -15.40 8.30 3.13
C GLY A 31 -16.11 9.53 3.72
N ILE A 32 -17.22 9.95 3.11
CA ILE A 32 -18.00 11.13 3.53
C ILE A 32 -18.57 10.91 4.94
N LEU A 33 -19.13 9.72 5.21
CA LEU A 33 -19.72 9.40 6.50
C LEU A 33 -18.68 9.39 7.63
N LEU A 34 -17.47 8.88 7.34
CA LEU A 34 -16.34 8.90 8.28
C LEU A 34 -15.82 10.32 8.55
N VAL A 35 -15.67 11.16 7.52
CA VAL A 35 -15.26 12.56 7.71
C VAL A 35 -16.30 13.31 8.55
N LEU A 36 -17.58 13.18 8.20
CA LEU A 36 -18.65 13.89 8.90
C LEU A 36 -18.76 13.46 10.37
N SER A 37 -18.68 12.16 10.66
CA SER A 37 -18.74 11.65 12.04
C SER A 37 -17.55 12.09 12.89
N LEU A 38 -16.32 12.02 12.35
CA LEU A 38 -15.12 12.49 13.05
C LEU A 38 -15.12 14.01 13.24
N PHE A 39 -15.61 14.76 12.25
CA PHE A 39 -15.79 16.20 12.37
C PHE A 39 -16.79 16.55 13.49
N LEU A 40 -17.94 15.88 13.54
CA LEU A 40 -18.93 16.06 14.60
C LEU A 40 -18.35 15.72 15.98
N LEU A 41 -17.55 14.66 16.10
CA LEU A 41 -16.88 14.30 17.35
C LEU A 41 -15.84 15.35 17.79
N GLY A 42 -14.94 15.72 16.89
CA GLY A 42 -13.82 16.61 17.19
C GLY A 42 -14.21 18.08 17.30
N ALA A 43 -14.84 18.63 16.26
CA ALA A 43 -15.10 20.06 16.15
C ALA A 43 -16.36 20.51 16.89
N VAL A 44 -17.32 19.62 17.17
CA VAL A 44 -18.60 19.99 17.78
C VAL A 44 -18.77 19.37 19.17
N TYR A 45 -18.72 18.04 19.29
CA TYR A 45 -18.99 17.35 20.55
C TYR A 45 -17.96 17.68 21.62
N LEU A 46 -16.65 17.60 21.33
CA LEU A 46 -15.60 17.86 22.32
C LEU A 46 -15.65 19.29 22.91
N PRO A 47 -15.75 20.38 22.12
CA PRO A 47 -15.90 21.73 22.69
C PRO A 47 -17.15 21.87 23.55
N VAL A 48 -18.29 21.34 23.09
CA VAL A 48 -19.55 21.37 23.86
C VAL A 48 -19.42 20.60 25.17
N PHE A 49 -18.77 19.43 25.14
CA PHE A 49 -18.51 18.62 26.33
C PHE A 49 -17.67 19.38 27.36
N VAL A 50 -16.58 20.01 26.93
CA VAL A 50 -15.72 20.82 27.79
C VAL A 50 -16.48 22.01 28.38
N MET A 51 -17.27 22.73 27.57
CA MET A 51 -18.08 23.85 28.06
C MET A 51 -19.10 23.42 29.12
N VAL A 52 -19.80 22.30 28.89
CA VAL A 52 -20.75 21.74 29.85
C VAL A 52 -20.05 21.35 31.15
N LYS A 53 -18.88 20.69 31.08
CA LYS A 53 -18.10 20.29 32.26
C LYS A 53 -17.56 21.47 33.05
N ILE A 54 -17.06 22.51 32.39
CA ILE A 54 -16.61 23.75 33.04
C ILE A 54 -17.79 24.40 33.77
N ARG A 55 -18.94 24.52 33.10
CA ARG A 55 -20.15 25.11 33.70
C ARG A 55 -20.63 24.32 34.91
N ASP A 56 -20.75 22.99 34.78
CA ASP A 56 -21.19 22.11 35.87
C ASP A 56 -20.23 22.15 37.08
N THR A 57 -18.93 22.30 36.83
CA THR A 57 -17.93 22.41 37.90
C THR A 57 -18.08 23.74 38.66
N ARG A 58 -18.36 24.84 37.93
CA ARG A 58 -18.64 26.16 38.52
C ARG A 58 -19.96 26.17 39.30
N GLU A 59 -21.00 25.54 38.78
CA GLU A 59 -22.30 25.39 39.46
C GLU A 59 -22.16 24.68 40.82
N LYS A 60 -21.22 23.73 40.93
CA LYS A 60 -20.90 23.03 42.18
C LYS A 60 -19.95 23.82 43.12
N GLY A 61 -19.58 25.05 42.78
CA GLY A 61 -18.65 25.87 43.57
C GLY A 61 -17.20 25.36 43.61
N LYS A 62 -16.83 24.40 42.74
CA LYS A 62 -15.48 23.83 42.70
C LYS A 62 -14.56 24.66 41.79
N LYS A 63 -13.27 24.73 42.15
CA LYS A 63 -12.24 25.38 41.31
C LYS A 63 -12.06 24.59 40.01
N VAL A 64 -12.14 25.28 38.88
CA VAL A 64 -11.97 24.68 37.55
C VAL A 64 -10.49 24.62 37.19
N ASN A 65 -9.98 23.43 36.90
CA ASN A 65 -8.64 23.24 36.35
C ASN A 65 -8.64 23.53 34.84
N MET A 66 -8.64 24.82 34.47
CA MET A 66 -8.67 25.26 33.07
C MET A 66 -7.57 24.62 32.19
N PRO A 67 -6.31 24.48 32.65
CA PRO A 67 -5.26 23.86 31.83
C PRO A 67 -5.62 22.43 31.39
N MET A 68 -6.24 21.62 32.27
CA MET A 68 -6.66 20.27 31.93
C MET A 68 -7.61 20.26 30.73
N TYR A 69 -8.63 21.12 30.77
CA TYR A 69 -9.63 21.19 29.72
C TYR A 69 -9.08 21.74 28.41
N VAL A 70 -8.19 22.74 28.46
CA VAL A 70 -7.58 23.34 27.27
C VAL A 70 -6.64 22.35 26.58
N PHE A 71 -5.67 21.78 27.31
CA PHE A 71 -4.73 20.82 26.73
C PHE A 71 -5.42 19.53 26.29
N GLY A 72 -6.41 19.05 27.05
CA GLY A 72 -7.21 17.89 26.67
C GLY A 72 -8.04 18.13 25.41
N LEU A 73 -8.63 19.33 25.25
CA LEU A 73 -9.37 19.70 24.04
C LEU A 73 -8.47 19.77 22.82
N ILE A 74 -7.32 20.45 22.93
CA ILE A 74 -6.35 20.57 21.85
C ILE A 74 -5.83 19.19 21.44
N ALA A 75 -5.37 18.39 22.40
CA ALA A 75 -4.87 17.04 22.14
C ALA A 75 -5.94 16.16 21.48
N GLY A 76 -7.19 16.20 21.99
CA GLY A 76 -8.31 15.43 21.45
C GLY A 76 -8.69 15.84 20.02
N ILE A 77 -8.74 17.13 19.72
CA ILE A 77 -9.03 17.62 18.35
C ILE A 77 -7.92 17.20 17.39
N ILE A 78 -6.65 17.39 17.76
CA ILE A 78 -5.50 16.99 16.92
C ILE A 78 -5.48 15.47 16.73
N PHE A 79 -5.81 14.69 17.76
CA PHE A 79 -5.90 13.24 17.66
C PHE A 79 -6.98 12.81 16.66
N ILE A 80 -8.20 13.35 16.80
CA ILE A 80 -9.32 13.01 15.92
C ILE A 80 -9.05 13.46 14.48
N ALA A 81 -8.44 14.63 14.29
CA ALA A 81 -8.01 15.10 12.98
C ALA A 81 -6.94 14.19 12.37
N GLY A 82 -5.92 13.80 13.16
CA GLY A 82 -4.89 12.86 12.72
C GLY A 82 -5.46 11.49 12.36
N ALA A 83 -6.40 10.97 13.16
CA ALA A 83 -7.11 9.72 12.87
C ALA A 83 -7.93 9.84 11.57
N MET A 84 -8.63 10.97 11.37
CA MET A 84 -9.35 11.24 10.12
C MET A 84 -8.41 11.24 8.92
N PHE A 85 -7.28 11.93 9.00
CA PHE A 85 -6.28 11.96 7.93
C PHE A 85 -5.71 10.57 7.67
N LYS A 86 -5.45 9.78 8.72
CA LYS A 86 -4.94 8.41 8.57
C LYS A 86 -5.96 7.53 7.86
N ILE A 87 -7.23 7.64 8.22
CA ILE A 87 -8.33 6.90 7.57
C ILE A 87 -8.49 7.35 6.12
N GLN A 88 -8.39 8.64 5.82
CA GLN A 88 -8.54 9.17 4.46
C GLN A 88 -7.27 9.11 3.61
N HIS A 89 -6.18 8.53 4.14
CA HIS A 89 -4.87 8.46 3.47
C HIS A 89 -4.30 9.85 3.12
N TRP A 90 -4.68 10.87 3.87
CA TRP A 90 -4.18 12.23 3.68
C TRP A 90 -2.80 12.40 4.31
N PRO A 91 -1.90 13.19 3.68
CA PRO A 91 -0.54 13.38 4.18
C PRO A 91 -0.53 14.08 5.54
N GLY A 92 0.48 13.78 6.37
CA GLY A 92 0.66 14.41 7.68
C GLY A 92 -0.09 13.75 8.84
N ALA A 93 -0.89 12.70 8.59
CA ALA A 93 -1.62 11.97 9.63
C ALA A 93 -0.73 11.47 10.79
N GLY A 94 0.43 10.88 10.44
CA GLY A 94 1.37 10.36 11.43
C GLY A 94 1.89 11.45 12.36
N LEU A 95 2.29 12.58 11.80
CA LEU A 95 2.80 13.73 12.56
C LEU A 95 1.74 14.26 13.54
N MET A 96 0.48 14.41 13.09
CA MET A 96 -0.62 14.87 13.96
C MET A 96 -0.87 13.91 15.13
N ILE A 97 -0.95 12.61 14.86
CA ILE A 97 -1.18 11.59 15.90
C ILE A 97 -0.01 11.57 16.89
N THR A 98 1.24 11.62 16.41
CA THR A 98 2.43 11.64 17.27
C THR A 98 2.46 12.89 18.15
N LEU A 99 2.21 14.09 17.59
CA LEU A 99 2.14 15.32 18.37
C LEU A 99 1.05 15.27 19.45
N SER A 100 -0.14 14.79 19.10
CA SER A 100 -1.21 14.61 20.08
C SER A 100 -0.82 13.61 21.17
N GLY A 101 -0.18 12.50 20.81
CA GLY A 101 0.34 11.51 21.75
C GLY A 101 1.33 12.12 22.74
N ILE A 102 2.29 12.92 22.25
CA ILE A 102 3.28 13.62 23.09
C ILE A 102 2.58 14.58 24.07
N VAL A 103 1.67 15.43 23.59
CA VAL A 103 0.92 16.35 24.45
C VAL A 103 0.07 15.58 25.48
N THR A 104 -0.53 14.47 25.08
CA THR A 104 -1.37 13.66 25.97
C THR A 104 -0.53 13.03 27.09
N VAL A 105 0.61 12.43 26.76
CA VAL A 105 1.48 11.74 27.73
C VAL A 105 2.21 12.70 28.66
N PHE A 106 2.78 13.78 28.13
CA PHE A 106 3.65 14.66 28.91
C PHE A 106 2.93 15.85 29.54
N VAL A 107 1.72 16.19 29.07
CA VAL A 107 0.96 17.35 29.61
C VAL A 107 -0.37 16.90 30.20
N PHE A 108 -1.23 16.25 29.42
CA PHE A 108 -2.59 15.95 29.86
C PHE A 108 -2.64 14.91 30.98
N ILE A 109 -1.89 13.81 30.87
CA ILE A 109 -1.87 12.75 31.88
C ILE A 109 -1.33 13.25 33.23
N PRO A 110 -0.18 13.94 33.33
CA PRO A 110 0.29 14.47 34.60
C PRO A 110 -0.74 15.39 35.28
N ILE A 111 -1.40 16.25 34.51
CA ILE A 111 -2.46 17.13 35.04
C ILE A 111 -3.66 16.30 35.54
N LEU A 112 -4.09 15.30 34.76
CA LEU A 112 -5.16 14.38 35.16
C LEU A 112 -4.83 13.62 36.45
N VAL A 113 -3.61 13.11 36.59
CA VAL A 113 -3.16 12.39 37.79
C VAL A 113 -3.17 13.31 39.00
N ILE A 114 -2.60 14.52 38.88
CA ILE A 114 -2.60 15.51 39.97
C ILE A 114 -4.02 15.85 40.40
N GLN A 115 -4.95 15.99 39.46
CA GLN A 115 -6.35 16.23 39.77
C GLN A 115 -7.01 15.02 40.44
N ALA A 116 -6.77 13.81 39.93
CA ALA A 116 -7.30 12.57 40.48
C ALA A 116 -6.85 12.33 41.93
N LEU A 117 -5.59 12.68 42.24
CA LEU A 117 -5.04 12.59 43.60
C LEU A 117 -5.59 13.65 44.56
N ARG A 118 -6.02 14.81 44.04
CA ARG A 118 -6.59 15.91 44.85
C ARG A 118 -8.08 15.75 45.13
N ASP A 119 -8.84 15.19 44.19
CA ASP A 119 -10.29 15.04 44.31
C ASP A 119 -10.68 13.71 44.98
N LYS A 120 -10.60 13.69 46.31
CA LYS A 120 -10.95 12.52 47.15
C LYS A 120 -12.42 12.11 47.05
N GLU A 121 -13.32 13.04 46.68
CA GLU A 121 -14.76 12.77 46.57
C GLU A 121 -15.07 11.86 45.37
N ASN A 122 -14.40 12.07 44.24
CA ASN A 122 -14.61 11.28 43.01
C ASN A 122 -13.40 10.40 42.67
N GLN A 123 -12.63 9.96 43.68
CA GLN A 123 -11.38 9.25 43.48
C GLN A 123 -11.54 8.04 42.55
N VAL A 124 -12.52 7.17 42.79
CA VAL A 124 -12.77 5.98 41.96
C VAL A 124 -13.09 6.36 40.51
N GLN A 125 -13.93 7.37 40.29
CA GLN A 125 -14.27 7.84 38.94
C GLN A 125 -13.06 8.41 38.21
N ASN A 126 -12.25 9.22 38.88
CA ASN A 126 -11.06 9.83 38.30
C ASN A 126 -9.98 8.78 37.95
N PHE A 127 -9.77 7.79 38.83
CA PHE A 127 -8.88 6.66 38.53
C PHE A 127 -9.42 5.78 37.39
N THR A 128 -10.73 5.56 37.33
CA THR A 128 -11.36 4.81 36.23
C THR A 128 -11.10 5.52 34.88
N ILE A 129 -11.33 6.83 34.80
CA ILE A 129 -11.05 7.63 33.59
C ILE A 129 -9.57 7.55 33.22
N LEU A 130 -8.68 7.69 34.20
CA LEU A 130 -7.23 7.60 33.98
C LEU A 130 -6.83 6.25 33.38
N ILE A 131 -7.34 5.14 33.93
CA ILE A 131 -7.08 3.79 33.42
C ILE A 131 -7.57 3.67 31.98
N PHE A 132 -8.79 4.12 31.67
CA PHE A 132 -9.31 4.07 30.29
C PHE A 132 -8.45 4.87 29.30
N VAL A 133 -7.98 6.07 29.68
CA VAL A 133 -7.10 6.89 28.83
C VAL A 133 -5.75 6.20 28.61
N LEU A 134 -5.17 5.63 29.66
CA LEU A 134 -3.89 4.91 29.56
C LEU A 134 -4.02 3.64 28.70
N CYS A 135 -5.08 2.85 28.88
CA CYS A 135 -5.35 1.68 28.05
C CYS A 135 -5.56 2.06 26.57
N PHE A 136 -6.35 3.11 26.31
CA PHE A 136 -6.59 3.59 24.95
C PHE A 136 -5.27 4.02 24.26
N LEU A 137 -4.42 4.76 24.96
CA LEU A 137 -3.10 5.14 24.45
C LEU A 137 -2.20 3.93 24.22
N ALA A 138 -2.13 3.00 25.17
CA ALA A 138 -1.31 1.80 25.05
C ALA A 138 -1.71 0.97 23.82
N ILE A 139 -3.01 0.75 23.61
CA ILE A 139 -3.53 0.04 22.44
C ILE A 139 -3.20 0.81 21.15
N THR A 140 -3.36 2.13 21.15
CA THR A 140 -3.06 2.96 19.96
C THR A 140 -1.57 2.87 19.58
N PHE A 141 -0.66 2.98 20.55
CA PHE A 141 0.77 2.83 20.30
C PHE A 141 1.15 1.41 19.89
N MET A 142 0.51 0.39 20.48
CA MET A 142 0.73 -1.00 20.10
C MET A 142 0.33 -1.25 18.64
N ILE A 143 -0.86 -0.82 18.21
CA ILE A 143 -1.30 -0.95 16.82
C ILE A 143 -0.35 -0.22 15.88
N TYR A 144 0.16 0.96 16.26
CA TYR A 144 1.16 1.67 15.46
C TYR A 144 2.50 0.93 15.36
N ALA A 145 2.84 0.12 16.37
CA ALA A 145 4.04 -0.71 16.39
C ALA A 145 3.89 -2.03 15.60
N LEU A 146 2.66 -2.49 15.33
CA LEU A 146 2.37 -3.73 14.57
C LEU A 146 2.61 -3.62 13.05
N ARG A 147 3.38 -2.63 12.58
CA ARG A 147 3.78 -2.56 11.16
C ARG A 147 4.64 -3.75 10.79
N VAL A 148 4.60 -4.14 9.50
CA VAL A 148 5.47 -5.21 8.98
C VAL A 148 6.92 -4.89 9.34
N SER A 149 7.65 -5.89 9.85
CA SER A 149 9.04 -5.72 10.24
C SER A 149 9.85 -5.19 9.07
N LYS A 150 10.66 -4.15 9.31
CA LYS A 150 11.54 -3.57 8.29
C LYS A 150 12.42 -4.64 7.62
N ASN A 151 12.89 -5.63 8.39
CA ASN A 151 13.71 -6.72 7.87
C ASN A 151 12.96 -7.57 6.83
N VAL A 152 11.66 -7.78 7.01
CA VAL A 152 10.84 -8.53 6.04
C VAL A 152 10.68 -7.70 4.75
N LEU A 153 10.42 -6.39 4.87
CA LEU A 153 10.33 -5.49 3.72
C LEU A 153 11.67 -5.36 2.98
N THR A 154 12.79 -5.36 3.70
CA THR A 154 14.13 -5.39 3.13
C THR A 154 14.38 -6.71 2.40
N ALA A 155 13.94 -7.86 2.93
CA ALA A 155 14.08 -9.13 2.23
C ALA A 155 13.35 -9.14 0.87
N PHE A 156 12.17 -8.53 0.78
CA PHE A 156 11.49 -8.31 -0.51
C PHE A 156 12.25 -7.35 -1.43
N SER A 157 12.89 -6.31 -0.88
CA SER A 157 13.72 -5.39 -1.68
C SER A 157 14.91 -6.14 -2.30
N VAL A 158 15.61 -6.94 -1.49
CA VAL A 158 16.75 -7.77 -1.93
C VAL A 158 16.32 -8.80 -2.98
N ALA A 159 15.16 -9.42 -2.81
CA ALA A 159 14.61 -10.35 -3.79
C ALA A 159 14.30 -9.63 -5.12
N ALA A 160 13.68 -8.46 -5.07
CA ALA A 160 13.39 -7.65 -6.25
C ALA A 160 14.67 -7.23 -6.99
N GLU A 161 15.71 -6.81 -6.27
CA GLU A 161 17.04 -6.52 -6.84
C GLU A 161 17.66 -7.75 -7.50
N GLY A 162 17.54 -8.92 -6.87
CA GLY A 162 17.99 -10.17 -7.45
C GLY A 162 17.27 -10.51 -8.76
N HIS A 163 15.96 -10.24 -8.85
CA HIS A 163 15.19 -10.41 -10.08
C HIS A 163 15.60 -9.41 -11.17
N ILE A 164 15.86 -8.14 -10.84
CA ILE A 164 16.36 -7.15 -11.81
C ILE A 164 17.73 -7.56 -12.33
N ALA A 165 18.69 -7.89 -11.46
CA ALA A 165 20.00 -8.35 -11.88
C ALA A 165 19.92 -9.59 -12.77
N SER A 166 19.02 -10.54 -12.46
CA SER A 166 18.75 -11.68 -13.32
C SER A 166 18.16 -11.28 -14.67
N THR A 167 17.30 -10.28 -14.71
CA THR A 167 16.67 -9.75 -15.93
C THR A 167 17.74 -9.13 -16.84
N GLU A 168 18.59 -8.25 -16.29
CA GLU A 168 19.69 -7.61 -17.03
C GLU A 168 20.67 -8.63 -17.64
N ILE A 169 21.04 -9.67 -16.86
CA ILE A 169 21.95 -10.73 -17.34
C ILE A 169 21.32 -11.51 -18.49
N VAL A 170 20.05 -11.90 -18.36
CA VAL A 170 19.36 -12.69 -19.38
C VAL A 170 19.08 -11.84 -20.62
N GLU A 171 18.73 -10.57 -20.45
CA GLU A 171 18.52 -9.62 -21.54
C GLU A 171 19.80 -9.39 -22.33
N ALA A 172 20.93 -9.12 -21.67
CA ALA A 172 22.23 -8.99 -22.34
C ALA A 172 22.60 -10.25 -23.15
N ARG A 173 22.28 -11.44 -22.62
CA ARG A 173 22.45 -12.71 -23.34
C ARG A 173 21.53 -12.83 -24.55
N ASN A 174 20.25 -12.48 -24.41
CA ASN A 174 19.27 -12.52 -25.49
C ASN A 174 19.67 -11.57 -26.63
N THR A 175 20.10 -10.36 -26.30
CA THR A 175 20.64 -9.38 -27.26
C THR A 175 21.84 -9.94 -28.01
N ALA A 176 22.79 -10.58 -27.32
CA ALA A 176 23.94 -11.21 -27.96
C ALA A 176 23.54 -12.33 -28.94
N TYR A 177 22.45 -13.07 -28.67
CA TYR A 177 21.91 -14.06 -29.61
C TYR A 177 21.31 -13.40 -30.86
N LEU A 178 20.57 -12.30 -30.70
CA LEU A 178 20.03 -11.54 -31.82
C LEU A 178 21.13 -10.96 -32.70
N GLU A 179 22.19 -10.40 -32.09
CA GLU A 179 23.36 -9.89 -32.83
C GLU A 179 24.07 -11.01 -33.62
N GLN A 180 24.22 -12.20 -33.04
CA GLN A 180 24.79 -13.35 -33.74
C GLN A 180 23.93 -13.81 -34.93
N LEU A 181 22.61 -13.81 -34.77
CA LEU A 181 21.67 -14.11 -35.85
C LEU A 181 21.76 -13.07 -36.98
N ASP A 182 21.85 -11.78 -36.63
CA ASP A 182 21.95 -10.67 -37.59
C ASP A 182 23.25 -10.77 -38.41
N LEU A 183 24.39 -11.01 -37.75
CA LEU A 183 25.70 -11.17 -38.39
C LEU A 183 25.80 -12.39 -39.31
N SER A 184 25.06 -13.46 -39.00
CA SER A 184 25.03 -14.69 -39.80
C SER A 184 23.94 -14.67 -40.88
N SER A 185 23.09 -13.65 -40.93
CA SER A 185 22.03 -13.53 -41.93
C SER A 185 22.59 -13.09 -43.28
N THR A 186 22.12 -13.72 -44.37
CA THR A 186 22.45 -13.33 -45.75
C THR A 186 21.18 -12.89 -46.49
N GLY A 187 20.58 -11.78 -46.03
CA GLY A 187 19.34 -11.22 -46.61
C GLY A 187 18.11 -11.42 -45.71
N SER A 188 16.94 -11.65 -46.31
CA SER A 188 15.67 -11.86 -45.58
C SER A 188 15.67 -13.20 -44.86
N ASP A 189 16.19 -13.23 -43.64
CA ASP A 189 16.19 -14.40 -42.76
C ASP A 189 14.90 -14.44 -41.93
N ALA A 190 14.02 -15.38 -42.24
CA ALA A 190 12.74 -15.55 -41.53
C ALA A 190 12.94 -15.87 -40.04
N VAL A 191 14.07 -16.50 -39.65
CA VAL A 191 14.38 -16.81 -38.26
C VAL A 191 14.76 -15.54 -37.51
N LEU A 192 15.57 -14.68 -38.13
CA LEU A 192 15.93 -13.37 -37.56
C LEU A 192 14.71 -12.46 -37.38
N GLU A 193 13.81 -12.40 -38.37
CA GLU A 193 12.58 -11.62 -38.26
C GLU A 193 11.67 -12.16 -37.14
N GLN A 194 11.53 -13.47 -37.03
CA GLN A 194 10.76 -14.10 -35.95
C GLN A 194 11.38 -13.81 -34.57
N ALA A 195 12.71 -13.88 -34.47
CA ALA A 195 13.45 -13.59 -33.24
C ALA A 195 13.29 -12.13 -32.81
N LYS A 196 13.36 -11.18 -33.76
CA LYS A 196 13.09 -9.74 -33.51
C LYS A 196 11.66 -9.52 -33.02
N VAL A 197 10.66 -10.14 -33.66
CA VAL A 197 9.25 -10.02 -33.22
C VAL A 197 9.03 -10.57 -31.80
N ILE A 198 9.72 -11.65 -31.43
CA ILE A 198 9.67 -12.19 -30.07
C ILE A 198 10.24 -11.18 -29.06
N SER A 199 11.41 -10.61 -29.37
CA SER A 199 12.08 -9.64 -28.52
C SER A 199 11.27 -8.35 -28.37
N ASP A 200 10.76 -7.79 -29.47
CA ASP A 200 9.92 -6.57 -29.46
C ASP A 200 8.68 -6.75 -28.58
N ARG A 201 8.04 -7.93 -28.61
CA ARG A 201 6.87 -8.21 -27.76
C ARG A 201 7.24 -8.39 -26.29
N ALA A 202 8.42 -8.96 -26.02
CA ALA A 202 8.95 -9.05 -24.67
C ALA A 202 9.21 -7.65 -24.11
N ASP A 203 9.85 -6.76 -24.89
CA ASP A 203 10.14 -5.38 -24.50
C ASP A 203 8.85 -4.61 -24.18
N VAL A 204 7.85 -4.66 -25.07
CA VAL A 204 6.56 -3.98 -24.85
C VAL A 204 5.85 -4.44 -23.56
N LEU A 205 5.94 -5.73 -23.22
CA LEU A 205 5.37 -6.25 -21.97
C LEU A 205 6.24 -5.90 -20.76
N ASN A 206 7.57 -5.95 -20.89
CA ASN A 206 8.51 -5.56 -19.85
C ASN A 206 8.33 -4.09 -19.46
N ASP A 207 8.21 -3.19 -20.44
CA ASP A 207 8.00 -1.75 -20.25
C ASP A 207 6.66 -1.48 -19.57
N PHE A 208 5.59 -2.18 -19.99
CA PHE A 208 4.30 -2.07 -19.33
C PHE A 208 4.35 -2.48 -17.85
N ILE A 209 5.10 -3.54 -17.53
CA ILE A 209 5.31 -3.97 -16.14
C ILE A 209 6.20 -2.97 -15.38
N GLN A 210 7.17 -2.35 -16.05
CA GLN A 210 8.01 -1.31 -15.46
C GLN A 210 7.18 -0.08 -15.09
N ASP A 211 6.33 0.40 -16.01
CA ASP A 211 5.41 1.52 -15.78
C ASP A 211 4.47 1.25 -14.60
N LEU A 212 3.94 0.03 -14.49
CA LEU A 212 3.13 -0.41 -13.36
C LEU A 212 3.91 -0.33 -12.04
N THR A 213 5.16 -0.79 -12.06
CA THR A 213 6.04 -0.81 -10.90
C THR A 213 6.32 0.63 -10.43
N VAL A 214 6.67 1.52 -11.35
CA VAL A 214 6.91 2.95 -11.07
C VAL A 214 5.63 3.62 -10.55
N ASP A 215 4.47 3.38 -11.18
CA ASP A 215 3.17 3.91 -10.74
C ASP A 215 2.87 3.52 -9.27
N ILE A 216 3.10 2.25 -8.91
CA ILE A 216 2.89 1.73 -7.55
C ILE A 216 3.84 2.40 -6.56
N VAL A 217 5.13 2.54 -6.90
CA VAL A 217 6.16 3.13 -6.04
C VAL A 217 5.88 4.61 -5.80
N LEU A 218 5.59 5.40 -6.84
CA LEU A 218 5.34 6.83 -6.71
C LEU A 218 4.02 7.15 -6.00
N ARG A 219 2.99 6.30 -6.15
CA ARG A 219 1.73 6.47 -5.42
C ARG A 219 1.84 6.16 -3.93
N SER A 220 2.76 5.27 -3.52
CA SER A 220 2.98 4.95 -2.11
C SER A 220 3.59 6.10 -1.32
N ASN A 221 4.51 6.85 -1.96
CA ASN A 221 5.03 8.12 -1.47
C ASN A 221 5.60 8.93 -2.65
N PRO A 222 5.12 10.17 -2.90
CA PRO A 222 5.67 11.03 -3.96
C PRO A 222 7.17 11.32 -3.82
N ASP A 223 7.71 11.31 -2.60
CA ASP A 223 9.14 11.52 -2.36
C ASP A 223 10.00 10.38 -2.94
N ASN A 224 9.39 9.22 -3.24
CA ASN A 224 10.08 8.11 -3.90
C ASN A 224 10.55 8.46 -5.31
N GLN A 225 10.09 9.56 -5.91
CA GLN A 225 10.59 10.06 -7.21
C GLN A 225 12.11 10.28 -7.21
N ALA A 226 12.71 10.58 -6.05
CA ALA A 226 14.15 10.73 -5.91
C ALA A 226 14.94 9.42 -6.12
N PHE A 227 14.26 8.27 -6.11
CA PHE A 227 14.85 6.93 -6.25
C PHE A 227 14.45 6.24 -7.56
N VAL A 228 13.78 6.96 -8.46
CA VAL A 228 13.43 6.51 -9.81
C VAL A 228 14.22 7.37 -10.81
N ASP A 229 15.02 6.73 -11.65
CA ASP A 229 15.78 7.43 -12.69
C ASP A 229 14.95 7.77 -13.93
N GLN A 230 15.59 8.30 -14.99
CA GLN A 230 14.90 8.69 -16.22
C GLN A 230 14.41 7.51 -17.06
N ASP A 231 15.03 6.35 -16.88
CA ASP A 231 14.71 5.10 -17.57
C ASP A 231 13.72 4.25 -16.77
N GLY A 232 13.29 4.74 -15.60
CA GLY A 232 12.33 4.08 -14.72
C GLY A 232 12.97 3.08 -13.75
N ASN A 233 14.30 2.96 -13.69
CA ASN A 233 14.97 2.06 -12.75
C ASN A 233 14.82 2.57 -11.32
N ILE A 234 14.61 1.63 -10.39
CA ILE A 234 14.24 1.94 -9.01
C ILE A 234 15.34 1.47 -8.05
N THR A 235 15.81 2.38 -7.20
CA THR A 235 16.71 2.03 -6.09
C THR A 235 15.89 1.65 -4.86
N PHE A 236 15.80 0.35 -4.53
CA PHE A 236 14.86 -0.12 -3.53
C PHE A 236 15.24 0.18 -2.08
N ASP A 237 16.53 0.27 -1.75
CA ASP A 237 17.03 0.41 -0.38
C ASP A 237 16.34 1.53 0.42
N ASN A 238 16.17 2.69 -0.21
CA ASN A 238 15.72 3.92 0.45
C ASN A 238 14.24 4.26 0.21
N LEU A 239 13.46 3.36 -0.41
CA LEU A 239 12.04 3.61 -0.62
C LEU A 239 11.29 3.75 0.70
N ASP A 240 10.44 4.77 0.77
CA ASP A 240 9.50 4.97 1.87
C ASP A 240 8.19 4.22 1.65
N ASN A 241 7.46 3.97 2.74
CA ASN A 241 6.16 3.30 2.75
C ASN A 241 6.15 1.95 2.01
N LYS A 242 7.22 1.16 2.11
CA LYS A 242 7.31 -0.21 1.57
C LYS A 242 6.16 -1.13 2.00
N ASP A 243 5.54 -0.85 3.15
CA ASP A 243 4.39 -1.57 3.71
C ASP A 243 3.01 -1.04 3.25
N ASP A 244 2.97 -0.03 2.36
CA ASP A 244 1.71 0.53 1.86
C ASP A 244 0.90 -0.48 1.03
N LEU A 245 -0.39 -0.62 1.30
CA LEU A 245 -1.31 -1.48 0.55
C LEU A 245 -2.13 -0.71 -0.46
N TYR A 246 -2.26 0.61 -0.27
CA TYR A 246 -3.21 1.42 -1.03
C TYR A 246 -2.73 1.66 -2.45
N SER A 247 -1.44 1.91 -2.66
CA SER A 247 -0.88 2.11 -4.00
C SER A 247 -1.14 0.91 -4.91
N VAL A 248 -0.94 -0.31 -4.41
CA VAL A 248 -1.21 -1.57 -5.13
C VAL A 248 -2.69 -1.69 -5.46
N LYS A 249 -3.57 -1.43 -4.47
CA LYS A 249 -5.02 -1.45 -4.69
C LYS A 249 -5.42 -0.53 -5.87
N VAL A 250 -4.96 0.72 -5.84
CA VAL A 250 -5.34 1.73 -6.83
C VAL A 250 -4.81 1.40 -8.21
N VAL A 251 -3.54 0.97 -8.34
CA VAL A 251 -2.93 0.72 -9.66
C VAL A 251 -3.45 -0.59 -10.27
N ILE A 252 -3.52 -1.65 -9.48
CA ILE A 252 -3.89 -2.98 -9.97
C ILE A 252 -5.41 -3.09 -10.10
N PHE A 253 -6.16 -2.83 -9.03
CA PHE A 253 -7.61 -3.07 -8.99
C PHE A 253 -8.45 -1.82 -9.31
N GLY A 254 -7.84 -0.63 -9.31
CA GLY A 254 -8.54 0.63 -9.49
C GLY A 254 -9.11 1.18 -8.19
N ASP A 255 -9.59 2.42 -8.26
CA ASP A 255 -10.38 3.05 -7.20
C ASP A 255 -11.38 4.04 -7.83
N GLU A 256 -12.22 4.71 -7.04
CA GLU A 256 -13.24 5.65 -7.52
C GLU A 256 -12.69 6.62 -8.60
N GLY A 257 -13.01 6.37 -9.88
CA GLY A 257 -12.60 7.18 -11.03
C GLY A 257 -11.26 6.82 -11.67
N ILE A 258 -10.53 5.82 -11.17
CA ILE A 258 -9.26 5.32 -11.72
C ILE A 258 -9.46 3.85 -12.14
N PRO A 259 -9.42 3.52 -13.44
CA PRO A 259 -9.49 2.12 -13.87
C PRO A 259 -8.26 1.35 -13.40
N GLY A 260 -8.47 0.15 -12.87
CA GLY A 260 -7.39 -0.77 -12.56
C GLY A 260 -6.76 -1.33 -13.83
N LYS A 261 -5.47 -1.64 -13.79
CA LYS A 261 -4.71 -2.25 -14.90
C LYS A 261 -4.64 -3.78 -14.81
N VAL A 262 -5.37 -4.40 -13.89
CA VAL A 262 -5.38 -5.84 -13.61
C VAL A 262 -5.67 -6.71 -14.84
N ASP A 263 -6.76 -6.43 -15.54
CA ASP A 263 -7.20 -7.28 -16.65
C ASP A 263 -6.23 -7.18 -17.82
N GLU A 264 -5.70 -5.98 -18.06
CA GLU A 264 -4.71 -5.71 -19.08
C GLU A 264 -3.37 -6.43 -18.80
N LEU A 265 -2.88 -6.40 -17.56
CA LEU A 265 -1.65 -7.13 -17.19
C LEU A 265 -1.80 -8.63 -17.44
N LYS A 266 -2.88 -9.23 -16.93
CA LYS A 266 -3.12 -10.67 -17.09
C LYS A 266 -3.26 -11.03 -18.58
N GLN A 267 -4.02 -10.24 -19.33
CA GLN A 267 -4.23 -10.46 -20.75
C GLN A 267 -2.91 -10.42 -21.54
N ARG A 268 -2.07 -9.40 -21.33
CA ARG A 268 -0.80 -9.28 -22.05
C ARG A 268 0.15 -10.45 -21.76
N ILE A 269 0.19 -10.93 -20.51
CA ILE A 269 0.97 -12.12 -20.13
C ILE A 269 0.42 -13.38 -20.83
N ASP A 270 -0.90 -13.58 -20.81
CA ASP A 270 -1.55 -14.71 -21.47
C ASP A 270 -1.29 -14.71 -22.99
N GLU A 271 -1.44 -13.56 -23.63
CA GLU A 271 -1.20 -13.39 -25.07
C GLU A 271 0.25 -13.68 -25.45
N TYR A 272 1.22 -13.17 -24.68
CA TYR A 272 2.63 -13.44 -24.93
C TYR A 272 2.99 -14.91 -24.69
N ARG A 273 2.42 -15.53 -23.64
CA ARG A 273 2.61 -16.95 -23.34
C ARG A 273 2.10 -17.84 -24.48
N GLU A 274 0.88 -17.61 -24.96
CA GLU A 274 0.33 -18.39 -26.07
C GLU A 274 1.11 -18.16 -27.36
N PHE A 275 1.51 -16.92 -27.63
CA PHE A 275 2.38 -16.60 -28.76
C PHE A 275 3.70 -17.39 -28.72
N LEU A 276 4.40 -17.46 -27.58
CA LEU A 276 5.64 -18.25 -27.48
C LEU A 276 5.38 -19.75 -27.69
N LYS A 277 4.27 -20.28 -27.18
CA LYS A 277 3.92 -21.70 -27.31
C LYS A 277 3.65 -22.12 -28.76
N GLU A 278 3.02 -21.26 -29.55
CA GLU A 278 2.78 -21.53 -30.98
C GLU A 278 4.07 -21.69 -31.78
N ASN A 279 5.18 -21.13 -31.29
CA ASN A 279 6.46 -21.10 -31.99
C ASN A 279 7.49 -22.13 -31.46
N THR A 280 7.11 -22.96 -30.48
CA THR A 280 8.04 -23.83 -29.74
C THR A 280 7.64 -25.30 -29.78
N ASP A 281 8.52 -26.18 -29.31
CA ASP A 281 8.19 -27.60 -29.19
C ASP A 281 7.36 -27.90 -27.92
N PRO A 282 6.72 -29.07 -27.81
CA PRO A 282 5.88 -29.39 -26.66
C PRO A 282 6.63 -29.38 -25.31
N GLY A 283 7.95 -29.63 -25.32
CA GLY A 283 8.77 -29.62 -24.11
C GLY A 283 8.94 -28.19 -23.58
N LEU A 284 9.37 -27.28 -24.45
CA LEU A 284 9.56 -25.88 -24.12
C LEU A 284 8.22 -25.18 -23.82
N ALA A 285 7.15 -25.52 -24.54
CA ALA A 285 5.80 -25.04 -24.24
C ALA A 285 5.36 -25.35 -22.80
N GLY A 286 5.75 -26.51 -22.27
CA GLY A 286 5.49 -26.89 -20.88
C GLY A 286 6.24 -26.03 -19.85
N MET A 287 7.46 -25.59 -20.18
CA MET A 287 8.24 -24.68 -19.34
C MET A 287 7.69 -23.25 -19.40
N ILE A 288 7.34 -22.77 -20.60
CA ILE A 288 6.71 -21.45 -20.80
C ILE A 288 5.42 -21.35 -19.98
N ASN A 289 4.59 -22.40 -19.95
CA ASN A 289 3.40 -22.44 -19.11
C ASN A 289 3.68 -22.24 -17.62
N LYS A 290 4.83 -22.74 -17.11
CA LYS A 290 5.19 -22.59 -15.70
C LYS A 290 5.79 -21.21 -15.40
N LEU A 291 6.59 -20.67 -16.31
CA LEU A 291 7.23 -19.36 -16.13
C LEU A 291 6.21 -18.21 -16.15
N LEU A 292 5.20 -18.33 -17.01
CA LEU A 292 4.18 -17.30 -17.23
C LEU A 292 2.78 -17.75 -16.78
N ASP A 293 2.71 -18.54 -15.70
CA ASP A 293 1.43 -19.03 -15.16
C ASP A 293 0.60 -17.89 -14.54
N THR A 294 -0.64 -17.76 -14.99
CA THR A 294 -1.65 -16.81 -14.51
C THR A 294 -2.93 -17.52 -14.09
N GLY A 295 -2.85 -18.83 -13.82
CA GLY A 295 -3.95 -19.66 -13.36
C GLY A 295 -4.41 -19.32 -11.94
N PRO A 296 -5.67 -19.65 -11.59
CA PRO A 296 -6.19 -19.43 -10.25
C PRO A 296 -5.42 -20.26 -9.21
N HIS A 297 -5.36 -19.74 -7.98
CA HIS A 297 -4.75 -20.39 -6.83
C HIS A 297 -5.80 -20.62 -5.76
N GLU A 298 -6.20 -21.88 -5.55
CA GLU A 298 -7.32 -22.26 -4.69
C GLU A 298 -8.62 -21.52 -5.09
N GLU A 299 -9.21 -20.75 -4.17
CA GLU A 299 -10.43 -19.97 -4.40
C GLU A 299 -10.15 -18.55 -4.95
N LEU A 300 -8.88 -18.15 -5.05
CA LEU A 300 -8.48 -16.82 -5.51
C LEU A 300 -8.10 -16.83 -6.99
N THR A 301 -8.47 -15.77 -7.70
CA THR A 301 -7.85 -15.48 -9.01
C THR A 301 -6.35 -15.21 -8.83
N TRP A 302 -5.56 -15.46 -9.87
CA TRP A 302 -4.11 -15.18 -9.88
C TRP A 302 -3.78 -13.77 -9.37
N VAL A 303 -4.52 -12.78 -9.85
CA VAL A 303 -4.31 -11.37 -9.46
C VAL A 303 -4.62 -11.18 -7.98
N GLN A 304 -5.73 -11.72 -7.48
CA GLN A 304 -6.06 -11.60 -6.06
C GLN A 304 -4.99 -12.27 -5.19
N TYR A 305 -4.51 -13.44 -5.60
CA TYR A 305 -3.44 -14.15 -4.92
C TYR A 305 -2.15 -13.31 -4.87
N CYS A 306 -1.77 -12.70 -5.99
CA CYS A 306 -0.54 -11.92 -6.09
C CYS A 306 -0.61 -10.53 -5.44
N PHE A 307 -1.75 -9.83 -5.51
CA PHE A 307 -1.80 -8.38 -5.28
C PHE A 307 -2.83 -7.92 -4.23
N LEU A 308 -3.84 -8.72 -3.86
CA LEU A 308 -4.96 -8.23 -3.04
C LEU A 308 -4.54 -7.72 -1.65
N GLN A 309 -3.53 -8.35 -1.05
CA GLN A 309 -3.00 -8.02 0.28
C GLN A 309 -1.49 -7.77 0.24
N ALA A 310 -0.92 -7.60 -0.96
CA ALA A 310 0.51 -7.39 -1.11
C ALA A 310 0.86 -5.95 -0.69
N PRO A 311 1.81 -5.75 0.23
CA PRO A 311 2.40 -4.43 0.44
C PRO A 311 3.13 -3.99 -0.84
N MET A 312 3.37 -2.70 -0.98
CA MET A 312 4.01 -2.08 -2.14
C MET A 312 5.24 -2.85 -2.58
N ILE A 313 6.18 -3.12 -1.67
CA ILE A 313 7.43 -3.84 -2.03
C ILE A 313 7.18 -5.31 -2.40
N GLY A 314 6.12 -5.92 -1.87
CA GLY A 314 5.73 -7.29 -2.22
C GLY A 314 5.16 -7.36 -3.64
N ALA A 315 4.32 -6.39 -4.03
CA ALA A 315 3.81 -6.28 -5.39
C ALA A 315 4.93 -6.01 -6.39
N VAL A 316 5.85 -5.10 -6.07
CA VAL A 316 7.06 -4.84 -6.86
C VAL A 316 7.88 -6.11 -7.06
N ASN A 317 8.11 -6.89 -6.00
CA ASN A 317 8.84 -8.16 -6.10
C ASN A 317 8.14 -9.18 -7.02
N VAL A 318 6.81 -9.23 -7.02
CA VAL A 318 6.06 -10.09 -7.96
C VAL A 318 6.24 -9.60 -9.39
N LEU A 319 6.13 -8.28 -9.64
CA LEU A 319 6.27 -7.70 -10.97
C LEU A 319 7.68 -7.91 -11.55
N THR A 320 8.73 -7.70 -10.76
CA THR A 320 10.11 -7.95 -11.19
C THR A 320 10.39 -9.43 -11.40
N SER A 321 9.77 -10.32 -10.61
CA SER A 321 9.83 -11.76 -10.89
C SER A 321 9.17 -12.12 -12.22
N ILE A 322 8.08 -11.45 -12.62
CA ILE A 322 7.42 -11.68 -13.92
C ILE A 322 8.33 -11.19 -15.06
N GLN A 323 8.94 -10.01 -14.94
CA GLN A 323 9.92 -9.50 -15.93
C GLN A 323 11.11 -10.47 -16.10
N SER A 324 11.63 -11.00 -15.00
CA SER A 324 12.68 -12.02 -15.04
C SER A 324 12.24 -13.29 -15.77
N ASN A 325 11.05 -13.81 -15.44
CA ASN A 325 10.50 -14.99 -16.12
C ASN A 325 10.22 -14.75 -17.60
N LEU A 326 9.82 -13.54 -17.97
CA LEU A 326 9.59 -13.11 -19.35
C LEU A 326 10.87 -13.21 -20.19
N ARG A 327 11.98 -12.63 -19.69
CA ARG A 327 13.29 -12.69 -20.36
C ARG A 327 13.86 -14.10 -20.45
N VAL A 328 13.62 -14.92 -19.42
CA VAL A 328 14.01 -16.34 -19.45
C VAL A 328 13.22 -17.08 -20.53
N ALA A 329 11.89 -16.91 -20.58
CA ALA A 329 11.06 -17.55 -21.59
C ALA A 329 11.45 -17.12 -23.02
N GLU A 330 11.67 -15.81 -23.23
CA GLU A 330 12.19 -15.25 -24.47
C GLU A 330 13.48 -15.95 -24.91
N GLY A 331 14.49 -15.98 -24.03
CA GLY A 331 15.82 -16.52 -24.35
C GLY A 331 15.79 -17.99 -24.75
N GLU A 332 14.95 -18.79 -24.09
CA GLU A 332 14.84 -20.22 -24.39
C GLU A 332 14.17 -20.46 -25.75
N VAL A 333 13.19 -19.62 -26.14
CA VAL A 333 12.63 -19.67 -27.51
C VAL A 333 13.67 -19.25 -28.54
N LEU A 334 14.45 -18.18 -28.27
CA LEU A 334 15.51 -17.73 -29.17
C LEU A 334 16.56 -18.82 -29.41
N ILE A 335 16.99 -19.53 -28.36
CA ILE A 335 17.92 -20.66 -28.48
C ILE A 335 17.33 -21.75 -29.38
N GLN A 336 16.06 -22.12 -29.17
CA GLN A 336 15.41 -23.14 -30.00
C GLN A 336 15.34 -22.74 -31.48
N LEU A 337 15.10 -21.45 -31.77
CA LEU A 337 15.09 -20.93 -33.13
C LEU A 337 16.47 -21.03 -33.80
N ILE A 338 17.53 -20.69 -33.07
CA ILE A 338 18.92 -20.81 -33.54
C ILE A 338 19.25 -22.28 -33.85
N ASP A 339 18.93 -23.20 -32.95
CA ASP A 339 19.21 -24.63 -33.12
C ASP A 339 18.48 -25.20 -34.35
N LYS A 340 17.21 -24.83 -34.56
CA LYS A 340 16.45 -25.22 -35.75
C LYS A 340 17.08 -24.73 -37.04
N ARG A 341 17.61 -23.50 -37.06
CA ARG A 341 18.29 -22.93 -38.23
C ARG A 341 19.56 -23.71 -38.57
N VAL A 342 20.40 -24.02 -37.58
CA VAL A 342 21.64 -24.80 -37.77
C VAL A 342 21.35 -26.19 -38.35
N VAL A 343 20.27 -26.85 -37.90
CA VAL A 343 19.86 -28.16 -38.42
C VAL A 343 19.35 -28.07 -39.87
N GLN A 344 18.75 -26.96 -40.29
CA GLN A 344 18.26 -26.78 -41.67
C GLN A 344 19.38 -26.43 -42.66
N GLU A 345 20.50 -25.88 -42.18
CA GLU A 345 21.68 -25.54 -42.99
C GLU A 345 22.67 -26.72 -43.19
N GLN A 346 22.49 -27.84 -42.47
CA GLN A 346 23.23 -29.11 -42.61
C GLN A 346 22.49 -30.12 -43.49
#